data_AF-A0A9E7K0S5-F1
#
_entry.id   AF-A0A9E7K0S5-F1
#
_cell.length_a   1.000
_cell.length_b   1.000
_cell.length_c   1.000
_cell.angle_alpha   90.00
_cell.angle_beta   90.00
_cell.angle_gamma   90.00
#
_symmetry.space_group_name_H-M   'P 1'
#
loop_
_entity.id
_entity.type
_entity.pdbx_description
1 polymer ?
#
loop_
_entity_poly.entity_id
_entity_poly.type
_entity_poly.pdbx_seq_one_letter_code
_entity_poly.pdbx_strand_id
1 'polypeptide(L)'
;MIASFPTPLRLRSAFRCPRPLFPRDNGGRRRRGWTWRSSMCMAAAPFVKDGALRVNGREALTGVPQNVVVSPPLMDGAAAFLGAVADREDSRHVFKLGVLRDYRLLCLFRFKIWWMIPRTGTAGSDVPFETQMLLLEARQDEAVDGGVRKAAADPAFYILFLPVLDGDYRSSLQGNSSDELEFCIESGDPATTGSRFLEAVFVSHGSNPFDLMKESMKMLEKHKGTFSKPGVLDYFGWCTWDAFYFDVNPQGIEDGLKSLSKGGTPPKFLLIDDGWQDTSNEFQKEGEPAAEGSQYGARLVSVKENNKFRRTTDGAPNNGPTSLEDFVSNIKQTYGLRYVYVWHALMGYWGGVSPDAAETKKYNSKLVYPVQSPGNLSHSRDLTMDCMEKYGVGMVDPDKAFDFYDDLHSYLRSQNIDGVKVDVQNILETIGTSHGGRVSLAHRFHEALEKSIAKNFQDNSIICCMAQSTDSIYRRGIQVEQCF
;
A
#
# COMPACT_ATOMS: atom_id res chain seq x y z
N MET A 1 29.91 -1.87 25.02
CA MET A 1 30.93 -2.86 24.58
C MET A 1 30.42 -3.46 23.29
N ILE A 2 31.13 -3.20 22.20
CA ILE A 2 30.74 -3.51 20.81
C ILE A 2 31.09 -4.98 20.54
N ALA A 3 30.12 -5.77 20.09
CA ALA A 3 30.35 -7.12 19.59
C ALA A 3 30.54 -7.09 18.07
N SER A 4 31.74 -7.49 17.64
CA SER A 4 32.16 -7.56 16.23
C SER A 4 31.51 -8.75 15.52
N PHE A 5 30.92 -8.54 14.35
CA PHE A 5 30.49 -9.62 13.45
C PHE A 5 31.64 -10.05 12.51
N PRO A 6 31.76 -11.34 12.17
CA PRO A 6 32.86 -11.86 11.36
C PRO A 6 32.65 -11.64 9.85
N THR A 7 33.78 -11.40 9.17
CA THR A 7 33.99 -11.25 7.71
C THR A 7 33.32 -12.33 6.84
N PRO A 8 32.76 -12.01 5.66
CA PRO A 8 32.17 -13.00 4.77
C PRO A 8 33.21 -13.78 3.94
N LEU A 9 33.01 -15.10 3.85
CA LEU A 9 33.76 -16.01 2.98
C LEU A 9 33.55 -15.66 1.50
N ARG A 10 34.66 -15.60 0.74
CA ARG A 10 34.66 -15.52 -0.74
C ARG A 10 34.20 -16.85 -1.36
N LEU A 11 33.02 -16.87 -1.96
CA LEU A 11 32.61 -17.91 -2.92
C LEU A 11 33.08 -17.51 -4.33
N ARG A 12 34.03 -18.28 -4.90
CA ARG A 12 34.38 -18.20 -6.32
C ARG A 12 33.31 -18.92 -7.13
N SER A 13 32.55 -18.20 -7.95
CA SER A 13 31.64 -18.84 -8.92
C SER A 13 32.42 -19.20 -10.19
N ALA A 14 32.34 -20.48 -10.57
CA ALA A 14 32.78 -20.99 -11.86
C ALA A 14 31.57 -21.64 -12.53
N PHE A 15 30.76 -20.84 -13.21
CA PHE A 15 29.75 -21.35 -14.14
C PHE A 15 29.72 -20.46 -15.38
N ARG A 16 30.19 -21.02 -16.51
CA ARG A 16 30.12 -20.44 -17.84
C ARG A 16 28.67 -20.54 -18.36
N CYS A 17 28.12 -19.41 -18.81
CA CYS A 17 26.85 -19.33 -19.52
C CYS A 17 27.02 -19.79 -21.00
N PRO A 18 26.17 -20.67 -21.56
CA PRO A 18 26.12 -20.89 -23.00
C PRO A 18 25.26 -19.83 -23.68
N ARG A 19 25.76 -19.26 -24.78
CA ARG A 19 25.02 -18.32 -25.66
C ARG A 19 23.86 -19.03 -26.38
N PRO A 20 22.68 -18.41 -26.55
CA PRO A 20 21.68 -18.92 -27.48
C PRO A 20 22.03 -18.54 -28.92
N LEU A 21 22.07 -19.54 -29.81
CA LEU A 21 22.07 -19.39 -31.26
C LEU A 21 20.64 -19.08 -31.72
N PHE A 22 20.42 -17.92 -32.36
CA PHE A 22 19.19 -17.62 -33.08
C PHE A 22 19.33 -18.01 -34.56
N PRO A 23 18.42 -18.80 -35.15
CA PRO A 23 18.31 -18.88 -36.60
C PRO A 23 17.58 -17.66 -37.15
N ARG A 24 18.14 -17.04 -38.19
CA ARG A 24 17.41 -16.12 -39.08
C ARG A 24 16.42 -16.92 -39.90
N ASP A 25 15.15 -16.56 -39.85
CA ASP A 25 14.15 -17.05 -40.80
C ASP A 25 13.56 -15.89 -41.61
N ASN A 26 13.57 -16.06 -42.92
CA ASN A 26 13.28 -15.07 -43.94
C ASN A 26 12.18 -15.68 -44.82
N GLY A 27 10.94 -15.20 -44.72
CA GLY A 27 9.88 -15.68 -45.62
C GLY A 27 8.47 -15.43 -45.12
N GLY A 28 7.73 -14.56 -45.83
CA GLY A 28 6.34 -14.25 -45.52
C GLY A 28 5.36 -15.37 -45.87
N ARG A 29 4.27 -15.47 -45.11
CA ARG A 29 2.89 -15.65 -45.61
C ARG A 29 1.88 -15.70 -44.46
N ARG A 30 0.80 -14.92 -44.65
CA ARG A 30 -0.58 -15.10 -44.17
C ARG A 30 -0.79 -15.25 -42.65
N ARG A 31 -1.30 -14.16 -42.05
CA ARG A 31 -1.99 -14.16 -40.75
C ARG A 31 -3.14 -15.17 -40.77
N ARG A 32 -2.94 -16.35 -40.18
CA ARG A 32 -4.05 -17.18 -39.68
C ARG A 32 -4.31 -16.72 -38.25
N GLY A 33 -5.49 -16.16 -38.00
CA GLY A 33 -5.94 -15.88 -36.65
C GLY A 33 -5.99 -17.19 -35.87
N TRP A 34 -5.18 -17.28 -34.81
CA TRP A 34 -5.38 -18.28 -33.77
C TRP A 34 -6.57 -17.84 -32.94
N THR A 35 -7.75 -18.35 -33.29
CA THR A 35 -8.86 -18.42 -32.35
C THR A 35 -8.47 -19.43 -31.29
N TRP A 36 -8.14 -18.94 -30.09
CA TRP A 36 -8.11 -19.78 -28.89
C TRP A 36 -9.52 -20.36 -28.71
N ARG A 37 -9.69 -21.64 -29.02
CA ARG A 37 -10.86 -22.39 -28.56
C ARG A 37 -10.67 -22.54 -27.06
N SER A 38 -11.28 -21.65 -26.30
CA SER A 38 -11.50 -21.84 -24.87
C SER A 38 -12.23 -23.18 -24.72
N SER A 39 -11.57 -24.16 -24.12
CA SER A 39 -12.27 -25.36 -23.66
C SER A 39 -13.19 -24.89 -22.54
N MET A 40 -14.47 -24.69 -22.84
CA MET A 40 -15.51 -24.36 -21.87
C MET A 40 -15.70 -25.54 -20.91
N CYS A 41 -14.85 -25.65 -19.88
CA CYS A 41 -15.37 -26.02 -18.58
C CYS A 41 -16.13 -24.79 -18.11
N MET A 42 -17.46 -24.88 -17.98
CA MET A 42 -18.23 -23.81 -17.37
C MET A 42 -17.67 -23.58 -15.96
N ALA A 43 -17.06 -22.43 -15.71
CA ALA A 43 -16.64 -22.06 -14.37
C ALA A 43 -17.91 -22.01 -13.50
N ALA A 44 -17.90 -22.76 -12.39
CA ALA A 44 -19.02 -22.77 -11.47
C ALA A 44 -18.81 -21.66 -10.43
N ALA A 45 -19.70 -20.67 -10.47
CA ALA A 45 -19.64 -19.51 -9.60
C ALA A 45 -19.64 -19.89 -8.13
N PRO A 46 -19.01 -19.10 -7.25
CA PRO A 46 -19.21 -19.25 -5.82
C PRO A 46 -20.71 -19.17 -5.49
N PHE A 47 -21.23 -20.11 -4.71
CA PHE A 47 -22.61 -20.09 -4.22
C PHE A 47 -22.72 -20.73 -2.84
N VAL A 48 -23.76 -20.36 -2.09
CA VAL A 48 -24.09 -21.01 -0.82
C VAL A 48 -25.29 -21.94 -1.03
N LYS A 49 -25.14 -23.19 -0.60
CA LYS A 49 -26.23 -24.18 -0.58
C LYS A 49 -26.04 -25.12 0.61
N ASP A 50 -27.14 -25.46 1.28
CA ASP A 50 -27.15 -26.39 2.42
C ASP A 50 -26.17 -25.98 3.55
N GLY A 51 -26.01 -24.66 3.76
CA GLY A 51 -25.09 -24.11 4.75
C GLY A 51 -23.61 -24.24 4.40
N ALA A 52 -23.26 -24.49 3.14
CA ALA A 52 -21.87 -24.56 2.67
C ALA A 52 -21.63 -23.58 1.51
N LEU A 53 -20.51 -22.85 1.55
CA LEU A 53 -19.99 -22.07 0.43
C LEU A 53 -19.23 -23.03 -0.48
N ARG A 54 -19.72 -23.21 -1.70
CA ARG A 54 -19.08 -24.06 -2.71
C ARG A 54 -18.44 -23.19 -3.78
N VAL A 55 -17.19 -23.51 -4.12
CA VAL A 55 -16.43 -22.84 -5.19
C VAL A 55 -15.84 -23.91 -6.09
N ASN A 56 -16.20 -23.88 -7.38
CA ASN A 56 -15.75 -24.87 -8.37
C ASN A 56 -15.96 -26.33 -7.89
N GLY A 57 -17.13 -26.62 -7.31
CA GLY A 57 -17.51 -27.95 -6.84
C GLY A 57 -17.03 -28.33 -5.44
N ARG A 58 -16.06 -27.62 -4.87
CA ARG A 58 -15.48 -27.89 -3.55
C ARG A 58 -16.15 -27.06 -2.45
N GLU A 59 -16.42 -27.67 -1.29
CA GLU A 59 -16.89 -26.94 -0.10
C GLU A 59 -15.75 -26.13 0.53
N ALA A 60 -15.71 -24.84 0.27
CA ALA A 60 -14.72 -23.90 0.79
C ALA A 60 -14.96 -23.58 2.27
N LEU A 61 -16.22 -23.35 2.65
CA LEU A 61 -16.64 -23.07 4.03
C LEU A 61 -17.89 -23.89 4.35
N THR A 62 -18.00 -24.34 5.60
CA THR A 62 -19.18 -25.06 6.13
C THR A 62 -19.85 -24.27 7.25
N GLY A 63 -21.11 -24.56 7.58
CA GLY A 63 -21.82 -23.82 8.63
C GLY A 63 -21.96 -22.32 8.33
N VAL A 64 -22.16 -21.98 7.05
CA VAL A 64 -22.38 -20.61 6.56
C VAL A 64 -23.71 -20.08 7.13
N PRO A 65 -23.72 -18.96 7.87
CA PRO A 65 -24.94 -18.39 8.42
C PRO A 65 -25.93 -17.90 7.35
N GLN A 66 -27.23 -17.88 7.70
CA GLN A 66 -28.30 -17.45 6.77
C GLN A 66 -28.24 -15.96 6.37
N ASN A 67 -27.58 -15.13 7.17
CA ASN A 67 -27.44 -13.71 6.87
C ASN A 67 -26.26 -13.40 5.95
N VAL A 68 -25.47 -14.41 5.56
CA VAL A 68 -24.44 -14.28 4.52
C VAL A 68 -25.12 -14.23 3.15
N VAL A 69 -24.74 -13.25 2.35
CA VAL A 69 -25.26 -13.02 1.00
C VAL A 69 -24.15 -13.29 -0.01
N VAL A 70 -24.49 -13.97 -1.11
CA VAL A 70 -23.62 -14.11 -2.27
C VAL A 70 -24.23 -13.30 -3.41
N SER A 71 -23.43 -12.43 -4.04
CA SER A 71 -23.88 -11.69 -5.21
C SER A 71 -24.21 -12.65 -6.37
N PRO A 72 -24.99 -12.19 -7.36
CA PRO A 72 -25.03 -12.87 -8.64
C PRO A 72 -23.63 -13.10 -9.21
N PRO A 73 -23.40 -14.19 -9.96
CA PRO A 73 -22.11 -14.48 -10.54
C PRO A 73 -21.60 -13.35 -11.45
N LEU A 74 -20.31 -13.06 -11.34
CA LEU A 74 -19.58 -12.16 -12.21
C LEU A 74 -18.85 -12.96 -13.28
N MET A 75 -18.69 -12.37 -14.48
CA MET A 75 -17.78 -12.81 -15.55
C MET A 75 -17.86 -14.32 -15.84
N ASP A 76 -18.91 -14.74 -16.57
CA ASP A 76 -19.16 -16.13 -16.99
C ASP A 76 -19.19 -17.18 -15.86
N GLY A 77 -19.35 -16.73 -14.60
CA GLY A 77 -19.46 -17.60 -13.44
C GLY A 77 -18.14 -17.90 -12.73
N ALA A 78 -17.09 -17.10 -12.88
CA ALA A 78 -15.80 -17.38 -12.23
C ALA A 78 -15.60 -16.68 -10.88
N ALA A 79 -16.44 -15.69 -10.54
CA ALA A 79 -16.31 -14.90 -9.33
C ALA A 79 -17.66 -14.45 -8.76
N ALA A 80 -17.69 -14.09 -7.49
CA ALA A 80 -18.82 -13.46 -6.82
C ALA A 80 -18.33 -12.63 -5.63
N PHE A 81 -19.17 -11.74 -5.13
CA PHE A 81 -18.96 -11.12 -3.83
C PHE A 81 -19.69 -11.90 -2.73
N LEU A 82 -19.08 -11.92 -1.56
CA LEU A 82 -19.70 -12.29 -0.30
C LEU A 82 -19.95 -11.02 0.53
N GLY A 83 -21.09 -11.00 1.19
CA GLY A 83 -21.50 -9.96 2.12
C GLY A 83 -22.35 -10.53 3.25
N ALA A 84 -22.86 -9.67 4.12
CA ALA A 84 -23.82 -10.04 5.15
C ALA A 84 -24.73 -8.88 5.55
N VAL A 85 -25.84 -9.24 6.22
CA VAL A 85 -26.79 -8.30 6.80
C VAL A 85 -26.82 -8.48 8.33
N ALA A 86 -26.73 -7.38 9.06
CA ALA A 86 -26.91 -7.29 10.51
C ALA A 86 -28.34 -6.84 10.86
N ASP A 87 -28.76 -7.15 12.07
CA ASP A 87 -30.03 -6.73 12.68
C ASP A 87 -29.97 -5.30 13.25
N ARG A 88 -28.77 -4.73 13.38
CA ARG A 88 -28.53 -3.38 13.87
C ARG A 88 -27.63 -2.60 12.92
N GLU A 89 -27.75 -1.28 12.98
CA GLU A 89 -26.76 -0.39 12.39
C GLU A 89 -25.58 -0.19 13.34
N ASP A 90 -24.38 -0.20 12.78
CA ASP A 90 -23.15 0.06 13.53
C ASP A 90 -22.08 0.60 12.59
N SER A 91 -21.08 1.25 13.16
CA SER A 91 -19.85 1.68 12.47
C SER A 91 -18.87 0.52 12.28
N ARG A 92 -19.06 -0.59 13.01
CA ARG A 92 -18.23 -1.79 12.93
C ARG A 92 -19.02 -3.07 13.16
N HIS A 93 -18.83 -4.05 12.27
CA HIS A 93 -19.39 -5.40 12.39
C HIS A 93 -18.32 -6.47 12.20
N VAL A 94 -18.54 -7.63 12.81
CA VAL A 94 -17.79 -8.86 12.54
C VAL A 94 -18.80 -9.94 12.18
N PHE A 95 -18.71 -10.45 10.97
CA PHE A 95 -19.63 -11.46 10.44
C PHE A 95 -18.89 -12.79 10.24
N LYS A 96 -19.45 -13.87 10.77
CA LYS A 96 -19.03 -15.22 10.44
C LYS A 96 -19.38 -15.55 8.99
N LEU A 97 -18.39 -15.99 8.22
CA LEU A 97 -18.59 -16.55 6.87
C LEU A 97 -18.81 -18.06 6.89
N GLY A 98 -18.21 -18.77 7.85
CA GLY A 98 -18.30 -20.21 8.00
C GLY A 98 -17.05 -20.80 8.63
N VAL A 99 -17.00 -22.11 8.76
CA VAL A 99 -15.85 -22.86 9.30
C VAL A 99 -14.92 -23.23 8.14
N LEU A 100 -13.64 -22.91 8.29
CA LEU A 100 -12.57 -23.21 7.35
C LEU A 100 -11.62 -24.25 7.95
N ARG A 101 -11.55 -25.44 7.34
CA ARG A 101 -10.65 -26.54 7.77
C ARG A 101 -10.09 -27.29 6.58
N ASP A 102 -8.96 -27.95 6.79
CA ASP A 102 -8.34 -28.86 5.82
C ASP A 102 -7.92 -28.19 4.50
N TYR A 103 -7.49 -26.92 4.57
CA TYR A 103 -6.95 -26.16 3.43
C TYR A 103 -5.52 -25.72 3.68
N ARG A 104 -4.60 -25.99 2.76
CA ARG A 104 -3.33 -25.24 2.77
C ARG A 104 -3.64 -23.80 2.39
N LEU A 105 -3.39 -22.87 3.30
CA LEU A 105 -3.69 -21.46 3.09
C LEU A 105 -2.44 -20.58 3.13
N LEU A 106 -2.51 -19.47 2.41
CA LEU A 106 -1.59 -18.33 2.47
C LEU A 106 -2.41 -17.06 2.69
N CYS A 107 -2.13 -16.35 3.78
CA CYS A 107 -2.69 -15.04 4.07
C CYS A 107 -1.63 -13.96 3.87
N LEU A 108 -2.04 -12.77 3.42
CA LEU A 108 -1.31 -11.54 3.65
C LEU A 108 -2.11 -10.67 4.62
N PHE A 109 -1.53 -10.36 5.78
CA PHE A 109 -2.20 -9.62 6.83
C PHE A 109 -1.36 -8.44 7.31
N ARG A 110 -2.01 -7.38 7.79
CA ARG A 110 -1.33 -6.24 8.40
C ARG A 110 -0.94 -6.58 9.83
N PHE A 111 0.35 -6.75 10.09
CA PHE A 111 0.86 -6.95 11.46
C PHE A 111 1.13 -5.63 12.19
N LYS A 112 1.16 -4.53 11.42
CA LYS A 112 1.20 -3.13 11.85
C LYS A 112 0.36 -2.30 10.89
N ILE A 113 -0.03 -1.08 11.31
CA ILE A 113 -0.76 -0.14 10.45
C ILE A 113 -0.04 0.13 9.10
N TRP A 114 1.29 0.06 9.06
CA TRP A 114 2.05 0.38 7.85
C TRP A 114 2.31 -0.82 6.93
N TRP A 115 2.37 -2.02 7.50
CA TRP A 115 3.07 -3.16 6.90
C TRP A 115 2.29 -4.47 6.95
N MET A 116 2.38 -5.24 5.87
CA MET A 116 1.85 -6.57 5.71
C MET A 116 2.95 -7.62 5.67
N ILE A 117 2.65 -8.79 6.22
CA ILE A 117 3.50 -9.98 6.13
C ILE A 117 2.68 -11.21 5.76
N PRO A 118 3.30 -12.25 5.15
CA PRO A 118 2.61 -13.48 4.88
C PRO A 118 2.47 -14.36 6.13
N ARG A 119 1.40 -15.17 6.16
CA ARG A 119 1.26 -16.32 7.07
C ARG A 119 0.69 -17.51 6.32
N THR A 120 1.14 -18.72 6.66
CA THR A 120 0.55 -19.96 6.16
C THR A 120 -0.16 -20.71 7.28
N GLY A 121 -1.12 -21.55 6.93
CA GLY A 121 -1.89 -22.31 7.90
C GLY A 121 -2.70 -23.45 7.28
N THR A 122 -3.60 -24.01 8.09
CA THR A 122 -4.49 -25.11 7.68
C THR A 122 -5.97 -24.92 8.02
N ALA A 123 -6.31 -23.96 8.87
CA ALA A 123 -7.68 -23.74 9.35
C ALA A 123 -7.99 -22.25 9.57
N GLY A 124 -9.27 -21.94 9.83
CA GLY A 124 -9.73 -20.58 10.09
C GLY A 124 -8.96 -19.91 11.23
N SER A 125 -8.62 -20.65 12.29
CA SER A 125 -7.84 -20.15 13.43
C SER A 125 -6.42 -19.67 13.08
N ASP A 126 -5.88 -20.06 11.92
CA ASP A 126 -4.60 -19.58 11.43
C ASP A 126 -4.68 -18.23 10.70
N VAL A 127 -5.89 -17.75 10.36
CA VAL A 127 -6.10 -16.49 9.65
C VAL A 127 -6.00 -15.32 10.65
N PRO A 128 -4.95 -14.47 10.58
CA PRO A 128 -4.82 -13.37 11.52
C PRO A 128 -5.88 -12.30 11.30
N PHE A 129 -6.16 -11.50 12.33
CA PHE A 129 -6.87 -10.24 12.21
C PHE A 129 -6.20 -9.35 11.16
N GLU A 130 -6.97 -8.47 10.51
CA GLU A 130 -6.45 -7.58 9.45
C GLU A 130 -5.86 -8.32 8.22
N THR A 131 -6.37 -9.52 7.91
CA THR A 131 -6.01 -10.22 6.67
C THR A 131 -6.65 -9.55 5.46
N GLN A 132 -5.85 -9.14 4.47
CA GLN A 132 -6.32 -8.46 3.25
C GLN A 132 -6.23 -9.33 1.98
N MET A 133 -5.65 -10.53 2.10
CA MET A 133 -5.65 -11.54 1.04
C MET A 133 -5.65 -12.91 1.71
N LEU A 134 -6.53 -13.81 1.28
CA LEU A 134 -6.51 -15.22 1.66
C LEU A 134 -6.57 -16.07 0.40
N LEU A 135 -5.57 -16.93 0.23
CA LEU A 135 -5.47 -17.89 -0.87
C LEU A 135 -5.52 -19.30 -0.31
N LEU A 136 -6.43 -20.12 -0.83
CA LEU A 136 -6.58 -21.52 -0.48
C LEU A 136 -6.12 -22.40 -1.64
N GLU A 137 -5.32 -23.43 -1.36
CA GLU A 137 -5.09 -24.53 -2.30
C GLU A 137 -6.19 -25.58 -2.12
N ALA A 138 -6.98 -25.80 -3.16
CA ALA A 138 -8.12 -26.69 -3.19
C ALA A 138 -7.91 -27.84 -4.18
N ARG A 139 -8.59 -28.95 -3.93
CA ARG A 139 -8.69 -30.10 -4.85
C ARG A 139 -10.17 -30.44 -4.99
N GLN A 140 -10.59 -30.91 -6.15
CA GLN A 140 -11.97 -31.37 -6.29
C GLN A 140 -12.25 -32.52 -5.32
N ASP A 141 -13.46 -32.54 -4.77
CA ASP A 141 -13.89 -33.65 -3.92
C ASP A 141 -14.03 -34.92 -4.77
N GLU A 142 -13.61 -36.07 -4.24
CA GLU A 142 -13.73 -37.33 -4.97
C GLU A 142 -15.22 -37.62 -5.23
N ALA A 143 -15.58 -37.82 -6.50
CA ALA A 143 -16.90 -38.35 -6.84
C ALA A 143 -17.02 -39.75 -6.20
N VAL A 144 -17.93 -39.89 -5.22
CA VAL A 144 -18.22 -41.18 -4.60
C VAL A 144 -19.09 -41.99 -5.56
N ASP A 145 -18.46 -42.66 -6.51
CA ASP A 145 -19.11 -43.70 -7.30
C ASP A 145 -18.50 -45.07 -6.94
N GLY A 146 -19.26 -45.91 -6.25
CA GLY A 146 -18.95 -47.34 -6.09
C GLY A 146 -17.86 -47.78 -5.10
N GLY A 147 -17.44 -46.95 -4.13
CA GLY A 147 -16.73 -47.46 -2.93
C GLY A 147 -15.24 -47.79 -3.09
N VAL A 148 -14.57 -47.29 -4.14
CA VAL A 148 -13.10 -47.34 -4.23
C VAL A 148 -12.56 -45.92 -4.34
N ARG A 149 -11.90 -45.44 -3.28
CA ARG A 149 -11.11 -44.19 -3.28
C ARG A 149 -9.98 -44.34 -4.29
N LYS A 150 -10.19 -43.83 -5.50
CA LYS A 150 -9.16 -43.76 -6.53
C LYS A 150 -8.72 -42.31 -6.51
N ALA A 151 -7.49 -42.06 -6.02
CA ALA A 151 -6.91 -40.72 -5.98
C ALA A 151 -7.11 -40.05 -7.34
N ALA A 152 -8.07 -39.13 -7.42
CA ALA A 152 -8.25 -38.35 -8.63
C ALA A 152 -6.97 -37.54 -8.80
N ALA A 153 -6.26 -37.79 -9.90
CA ALA A 153 -5.08 -37.05 -10.31
C ALA A 153 -5.44 -35.63 -10.80
N ASP A 154 -6.50 -35.03 -10.25
CA ASP A 154 -6.94 -33.72 -10.65
C ASP A 154 -5.96 -32.67 -10.12
N PRO A 155 -5.53 -31.73 -10.99
CA PRO A 155 -4.62 -30.68 -10.58
C PRO A 155 -5.29 -29.82 -9.49
N ALA A 156 -4.49 -29.41 -8.50
CA ALA A 156 -4.96 -28.43 -7.53
C ALA A 156 -5.43 -27.16 -8.24
N PHE A 157 -6.45 -26.51 -7.69
CA PHE A 157 -6.86 -25.18 -8.06
C PHE A 157 -6.81 -24.27 -6.83
N TYR A 158 -6.97 -22.99 -7.03
CA TYR A 158 -6.85 -21.98 -5.98
C TYR A 158 -8.15 -21.22 -5.83
N ILE A 159 -8.52 -20.93 -4.58
CA ILE A 159 -9.63 -20.06 -4.23
C ILE A 159 -9.05 -18.83 -3.57
N LEU A 160 -9.38 -17.66 -4.10
CA LEU A 160 -8.90 -16.38 -3.62
C LEU A 160 -10.05 -15.60 -2.98
N PHE A 161 -9.82 -15.11 -1.77
CA PHE A 161 -10.66 -14.16 -1.07
C PHE A 161 -9.91 -12.83 -0.93
N LEU A 162 -10.51 -11.76 -1.43
CA LEU A 162 -10.02 -10.40 -1.32
C LEU A 162 -11.08 -9.55 -0.62
N PRO A 163 -10.86 -9.15 0.64
CA PRO A 163 -11.61 -8.06 1.25
C PRO A 163 -11.51 -6.81 0.39
N VAL A 164 -12.65 -6.16 0.16
CA VAL A 164 -12.76 -4.92 -0.61
C VAL A 164 -13.57 -3.88 0.15
N LEU A 165 -13.77 -2.73 -0.47
CA LEU A 165 -14.64 -1.68 0.06
C LEU A 165 -16.10 -1.91 -0.36
N ASP A 166 -16.99 -1.66 0.59
CA ASP A 166 -18.43 -1.64 0.39
C ASP A 166 -18.98 -0.29 0.88
N GLY A 167 -19.22 0.63 -0.07
CA GLY A 167 -19.51 2.02 0.25
C GLY A 167 -18.36 2.67 1.04
N ASP A 168 -18.69 3.30 2.17
CA ASP A 168 -17.75 3.98 3.06
C ASP A 168 -17.12 3.05 4.11
N TYR A 169 -17.25 1.73 3.91
CA TYR A 169 -16.72 0.72 4.81
C TYR A 169 -15.59 -0.07 4.17
N ARG A 170 -14.60 -0.39 5.01
CA ARG A 170 -13.49 -1.25 4.66
C ARG A 170 -13.64 -2.59 5.36
N SER A 171 -13.38 -3.66 4.61
CA SER A 171 -13.39 -5.01 5.15
C SER A 171 -11.99 -5.61 5.31
N SER A 172 -11.87 -6.57 6.21
CA SER A 172 -10.73 -7.48 6.36
C SER A 172 -11.19 -8.86 6.81
N LEU A 173 -10.40 -9.89 6.56
CA LEU A 173 -10.63 -11.23 7.11
C LEU A 173 -9.95 -11.39 8.46
N GLN A 174 -10.52 -12.28 9.26
CA GLN A 174 -9.92 -12.76 10.50
C GLN A 174 -10.43 -14.18 10.81
N GLY A 175 -9.68 -14.89 11.63
CA GLY A 175 -10.02 -16.19 12.18
C GLY A 175 -10.31 -16.12 13.67
N ASN A 176 -10.99 -17.13 14.18
CA ASN A 176 -11.19 -17.31 15.62
C ASN A 176 -10.83 -18.72 16.10
N SER A 177 -10.87 -18.95 17.41
CA SER A 177 -10.50 -20.23 18.04
C SER A 177 -11.38 -21.42 17.65
N SER A 178 -12.50 -21.18 17.00
CA SER A 178 -13.46 -22.19 16.54
C SER A 178 -13.27 -22.57 15.07
N ASP A 179 -12.15 -22.15 14.46
CA ASP A 179 -11.84 -22.25 13.03
C ASP A 179 -12.84 -21.54 12.12
N GLU A 180 -13.55 -20.55 12.65
CA GLU A 180 -14.48 -19.75 11.86
C GLU A 180 -13.69 -18.67 11.13
N LEU A 181 -13.91 -18.59 9.83
CA LEU A 181 -13.50 -17.45 9.02
C LEU A 181 -14.58 -16.36 9.18
N GLU A 182 -14.13 -15.16 9.48
CA GLU A 182 -14.96 -13.98 9.66
C GLU A 182 -14.48 -12.87 8.72
N PHE A 183 -15.38 -11.97 8.33
CA PHE A 183 -14.98 -10.65 7.86
C PHE A 183 -15.37 -9.59 8.88
N CYS A 184 -14.42 -8.74 9.22
CA CYS A 184 -14.66 -7.49 9.91
C CYS A 184 -14.94 -6.42 8.84
N ILE A 185 -15.92 -5.55 9.08
CA ILE A 185 -16.22 -4.41 8.22
C ILE A 185 -16.46 -3.17 9.08
N GLU A 186 -15.78 -2.07 8.78
CA GLU A 186 -15.83 -0.85 9.59
C GLU A 186 -15.66 0.44 8.76
N SER A 187 -16.37 1.50 9.17
CA SER A 187 -16.25 2.84 8.61
C SER A 187 -15.14 3.66 9.29
N GLY A 188 -14.80 3.33 10.54
CA GLY A 188 -13.87 4.12 11.35
C GLY A 188 -14.45 5.47 11.83
N ASP A 189 -15.76 5.68 11.72
CA ASP A 189 -16.46 6.84 12.27
C ASP A 189 -17.77 6.37 12.96
N PRO A 190 -17.95 6.59 14.27
CA PRO A 190 -19.16 6.22 14.99
C PRO A 190 -20.45 6.82 14.41
N ALA A 191 -20.36 7.93 13.67
CA ALA A 191 -21.52 8.56 13.03
C ALA A 191 -21.87 7.93 11.66
N THR A 192 -20.94 7.21 11.04
CA THR A 192 -21.17 6.50 9.78
C THR A 192 -21.56 5.07 10.12
N THR A 193 -22.87 4.81 10.17
CA THR A 193 -23.48 3.53 10.54
C THR A 193 -24.19 2.85 9.37
N GLY A 194 -24.27 1.52 9.43
CA GLY A 194 -24.84 0.69 8.39
C GLY A 194 -25.08 -0.72 8.89
N SER A 195 -25.95 -1.45 8.22
CA SER A 195 -26.36 -2.81 8.61
C SER A 195 -26.31 -3.81 7.45
N ARG A 196 -26.03 -3.37 6.23
CA ARG A 196 -26.08 -4.20 5.03
C ARG A 196 -24.85 -3.97 4.16
N PHE A 197 -24.06 -5.02 3.99
CA PHE A 197 -22.82 -5.00 3.23
C PHE A 197 -22.83 -6.20 2.28
N LEU A 198 -23.02 -5.98 0.99
CA LEU A 198 -23.24 -7.03 -0.01
C LEU A 198 -21.99 -7.35 -0.84
N GLU A 199 -20.98 -6.49 -0.78
CA GLU A 199 -19.77 -6.58 -1.60
C GLU A 199 -18.49 -6.67 -0.77
N ALA A 200 -18.57 -7.05 0.50
CA ALA A 200 -17.44 -6.99 1.43
C ALA A 200 -16.23 -7.83 0.98
N VAL A 201 -16.43 -9.04 0.46
CA VAL A 201 -15.31 -9.93 0.08
C VAL A 201 -15.49 -10.45 -1.34
N PHE A 202 -14.54 -10.14 -2.22
CA PHE A 202 -14.48 -10.70 -3.56
C PHE A 202 -13.90 -12.12 -3.52
N VAL A 203 -14.59 -13.07 -4.13
CA VAL A 203 -14.19 -14.48 -4.21
C VAL A 203 -14.07 -14.91 -5.66
N SER A 204 -12.94 -15.52 -5.99
CA SER A 204 -12.62 -16.03 -7.33
C SER A 204 -11.83 -17.32 -7.25
N HIS A 205 -11.73 -18.05 -8.36
CA HIS A 205 -10.93 -19.27 -8.42
C HIS A 205 -10.19 -19.44 -9.75
N GLY A 206 -9.11 -20.22 -9.73
CA GLY A 206 -8.28 -20.46 -10.92
C GLY A 206 -7.23 -21.55 -10.70
N SER A 207 -6.67 -22.08 -11.78
CA SER A 207 -5.65 -23.15 -11.71
C SER A 207 -4.22 -22.65 -11.47
N ASN A 208 -3.96 -21.35 -11.67
CA ASN A 208 -2.68 -20.71 -11.43
C ASN A 208 -2.86 -19.51 -10.49
N PRO A 209 -2.17 -19.44 -9.35
CA PRO A 209 -2.41 -18.40 -8.34
C PRO A 209 -1.92 -17.01 -8.79
N PHE A 210 -0.93 -16.93 -9.67
CA PHE A 210 -0.41 -15.66 -10.19
C PHE A 210 -1.36 -15.06 -11.23
N ASP A 211 -1.85 -15.89 -12.16
CA ASP A 211 -2.86 -15.46 -13.12
C ASP A 211 -4.17 -15.12 -12.42
N LEU A 212 -4.57 -15.92 -11.42
CA LEU A 212 -5.74 -15.66 -10.58
C LEU A 212 -5.67 -14.27 -9.95
N MET A 213 -4.56 -13.94 -9.27
CA MET A 213 -4.38 -12.63 -8.67
C MET A 213 -4.49 -11.50 -9.70
N LYS A 214 -3.77 -11.64 -10.83
CA LYS A 214 -3.74 -10.62 -11.88
C LYS A 214 -5.12 -10.38 -12.50
N GLU A 215 -5.85 -11.45 -12.84
CA GLU A 215 -7.16 -11.32 -13.47
C GLU A 215 -8.22 -10.85 -12.45
N SER A 216 -8.14 -11.29 -11.19
CA SER A 216 -9.01 -10.79 -10.11
C SER A 216 -8.82 -9.29 -9.87
N MET A 217 -7.58 -8.80 -9.86
CA MET A 217 -7.32 -7.35 -9.74
C MET A 217 -7.86 -6.57 -10.94
N LYS A 218 -7.75 -7.07 -12.18
CA LYS A 218 -8.36 -6.44 -13.36
C LYS A 218 -9.89 -6.44 -13.32
N MET A 219 -10.49 -7.47 -12.74
CA MET A 219 -11.94 -7.51 -12.55
C MET A 219 -12.39 -6.47 -11.55
N LEU A 220 -11.68 -6.36 -10.42
CA LEU A 220 -11.91 -5.33 -9.42
C LEU A 220 -11.65 -3.93 -9.98
N GLU A 221 -10.60 -3.73 -10.78
CA GLU A 221 -10.33 -2.52 -11.57
C GLU A 221 -11.53 -2.12 -12.41
N LYS A 222 -12.04 -3.02 -13.26
CA LYS A 222 -13.19 -2.73 -14.13
C LYS A 222 -14.46 -2.43 -13.34
N HIS A 223 -14.64 -3.11 -12.21
CA HIS A 223 -15.84 -3.00 -11.39
C HIS A 223 -15.83 -1.77 -10.47
N LYS A 224 -14.66 -1.38 -9.94
CA LYS A 224 -14.50 -0.25 -9.00
C LYS A 224 -13.97 1.03 -9.67
N GLY A 225 -13.44 0.95 -10.90
CA GLY A 225 -13.11 2.11 -11.75
C GLY A 225 -11.75 2.75 -11.51
N THR A 226 -10.75 2.00 -11.04
CA THR A 226 -9.45 2.52 -10.58
C THR A 226 -8.25 1.90 -11.32
N PHE A 227 -7.02 2.37 -11.09
CA PHE A 227 -5.70 1.86 -11.56
C PHE A 227 -5.12 2.34 -12.91
N SER A 228 -3.90 2.87 -12.86
CA SER A 228 -2.96 2.99 -14.00
C SER A 228 -1.51 2.90 -13.51
N LYS A 229 -0.59 2.39 -14.36
CA LYS A 229 0.84 2.22 -14.06
C LYS A 229 1.69 3.34 -14.69
N PRO A 230 2.66 3.94 -14.00
CA PRO A 230 3.57 4.91 -14.61
C PRO A 230 4.93 4.32 -15.04
N GLY A 231 5.69 5.13 -15.79
CA GLY A 231 6.90 4.73 -16.51
C GLY A 231 8.23 4.79 -15.73
N VAL A 232 8.24 5.12 -14.44
CA VAL A 232 9.49 5.36 -13.67
C VAL A 232 10.28 4.08 -13.30
N LEU A 233 9.74 2.88 -13.56
CA LEU A 233 10.28 1.62 -13.05
C LEU A 233 11.50 1.05 -13.82
N ASP A 234 11.98 1.74 -14.84
CA ASP A 234 13.05 1.21 -15.72
C ASP A 234 14.48 1.58 -15.28
N TYR A 235 14.64 2.37 -14.21
CA TYR A 235 15.93 2.90 -13.78
C TYR A 235 16.37 2.42 -12.41
N PHE A 236 17.66 2.09 -12.28
CA PHE A 236 18.30 1.98 -10.98
C PHE A 236 18.32 3.34 -10.29
N GLY A 237 17.83 3.38 -9.04
CA GLY A 237 17.79 4.57 -8.21
C GLY A 237 18.40 4.39 -6.84
N TRP A 238 18.65 5.51 -6.17
CA TRP A 238 19.19 5.58 -4.81
C TRP A 238 18.29 6.44 -3.92
N CYS A 239 17.92 5.91 -2.76
CA CYS A 239 17.19 6.59 -1.70
C CYS A 239 18.17 6.98 -0.58
N THR A 240 18.07 8.21 -0.08
CA THR A 240 19.00 8.74 0.92
C THR A 240 18.71 8.28 2.36
N TRP A 241 17.57 7.63 2.63
CA TRP A 241 17.10 7.31 4.00
C TRP A 241 18.12 6.51 4.82
N ASP A 242 18.50 5.30 4.40
CA ASP A 242 19.42 4.45 5.18
C ASP A 242 20.86 5.01 5.24
N ALA A 243 21.17 6.01 4.41
CA ALA A 243 22.48 6.65 4.40
C ALA A 243 22.59 7.79 5.43
N PHE A 244 21.50 8.52 5.68
CA PHE A 244 21.56 9.74 6.49
C PHE A 244 20.43 9.90 7.52
N TYR A 245 19.34 9.14 7.41
CA TYR A 245 18.09 9.43 8.11
C TYR A 245 17.76 10.93 7.98
N PHE A 246 17.41 11.59 9.10
CA PHE A 246 17.10 13.02 9.14
C PHE A 246 18.28 13.96 8.80
N ASP A 247 19.52 13.46 8.80
CA ASP A 247 20.74 14.27 8.59
C ASP A 247 21.10 14.46 7.11
N VAL A 248 20.21 14.08 6.19
CA VAL A 248 20.40 14.26 4.74
C VAL A 248 20.77 15.70 4.40
N ASN A 249 21.81 15.87 3.58
CA ASN A 249 22.34 17.18 3.20
C ASN A 249 23.01 17.13 1.81
N PRO A 250 23.22 18.30 1.15
CA PRO A 250 23.80 18.38 -0.19
C PRO A 250 25.15 17.66 -0.35
N GLN A 251 26.08 17.84 0.59
CA GLN A 251 27.41 17.25 0.51
C GLN A 251 27.36 15.71 0.58
N GLY A 252 26.57 15.18 1.52
CA GLY A 252 26.37 13.73 1.65
C GLY A 252 25.77 13.12 0.39
N ILE A 253 24.81 13.79 -0.23
CA ILE A 253 24.21 13.35 -1.50
C ILE A 253 25.26 13.32 -2.62
N GLU A 254 26.06 14.38 -2.78
CA GLU A 254 27.11 14.42 -3.81
C GLU A 254 28.16 13.32 -3.61
N ASP A 255 28.60 13.10 -2.37
CA ASP A 255 29.57 12.05 -2.06
C ASP A 255 29.01 10.65 -2.33
N GLY A 256 27.72 10.41 -2.03
CA GLY A 256 27.03 9.17 -2.36
C GLY A 256 26.92 8.94 -3.87
N LEU A 257 26.47 9.94 -4.63
CA LEU A 257 26.39 9.88 -6.10
C LEU A 257 27.76 9.62 -6.74
N LYS A 258 28.80 10.29 -6.26
CA LYS A 258 30.19 10.11 -6.68
C LYS A 258 30.70 8.72 -6.36
N SER A 259 30.40 8.18 -5.18
CA SER A 259 30.78 6.84 -4.75
C SER A 259 30.14 5.77 -5.65
N LEU A 260 28.82 5.84 -5.86
CA LEU A 260 28.08 4.92 -6.73
C LEU A 260 28.59 4.96 -8.19
N SER A 261 28.87 6.16 -8.69
CA SER A 261 29.41 6.36 -10.04
C SER A 261 30.81 5.74 -10.19
N LYS A 262 31.70 5.96 -9.21
CA LYS A 262 33.04 5.34 -9.17
C LYS A 262 32.97 3.82 -9.04
N GLY A 263 31.95 3.30 -8.36
CA GLY A 263 31.68 1.87 -8.21
C GLY A 263 31.17 1.19 -9.48
N GLY A 264 30.87 1.93 -10.55
CA GLY A 264 30.34 1.39 -11.81
C GLY A 264 28.82 1.20 -11.83
N THR A 265 28.10 1.71 -10.83
CA THR A 265 26.64 1.65 -10.73
C THR A 265 26.05 3.05 -10.58
N PRO A 266 26.24 3.97 -11.56
CA PRO A 266 25.73 5.32 -11.47
C PRO A 266 24.18 5.30 -11.46
N PRO A 267 23.53 5.88 -10.43
CA PRO A 267 22.08 5.95 -10.39
C PRO A 267 21.55 6.86 -11.51
N LYS A 268 20.34 6.58 -11.99
CA LYS A 268 19.57 7.47 -12.88
C LYS A 268 18.35 8.06 -12.20
N PHE A 269 18.06 7.62 -10.99
CA PHE A 269 17.02 8.14 -10.13
C PHE A 269 17.61 8.42 -8.74
N LEU A 270 17.29 9.58 -8.18
CA LEU A 270 17.60 9.93 -6.80
C LEU A 270 16.29 10.23 -6.06
N LEU A 271 16.13 9.68 -4.87
CA LEU A 271 15.09 10.06 -3.93
C LEU A 271 15.75 10.71 -2.71
N ILE A 272 15.55 12.02 -2.55
CA ILE A 272 15.91 12.75 -1.35
C ILE A 272 14.82 12.46 -0.32
N ASP A 273 15.10 11.50 0.55
CA ASP A 273 14.19 11.07 1.60
C ASP A 273 14.17 12.08 2.77
N ASP A 274 13.51 11.73 3.85
CA ASP A 274 13.15 12.62 4.95
C ASP A 274 14.32 13.40 5.58
N GLY A 275 14.03 14.63 6.01
CA GLY A 275 14.96 15.56 6.65
C GLY A 275 15.29 16.81 5.84
N TRP A 276 14.81 16.97 4.60
CA TRP A 276 15.04 18.18 3.78
C TRP A 276 14.05 19.31 4.06
N GLN A 277 12.93 19.01 4.73
CA GLN A 277 11.81 19.89 5.00
C GLN A 277 12.07 20.86 6.14
N ASP A 278 11.37 22.00 6.12
CA ASP A 278 11.34 22.96 7.22
C ASP A 278 10.25 22.57 8.23
N THR A 279 10.67 22.18 9.43
CA THR A 279 9.81 21.63 10.47
C THR A 279 10.08 22.26 11.83
N SER A 280 9.06 22.36 12.67
CA SER A 280 9.20 22.65 14.09
C SER A 280 8.83 21.44 14.94
N ASN A 281 9.49 21.27 16.09
CA ASN A 281 9.17 20.24 17.06
C ASN A 281 9.08 20.83 18.46
N GLU A 282 7.88 21.13 18.91
CA GLU A 282 7.63 21.70 20.24
C GLU A 282 7.91 20.70 21.39
N PHE A 283 8.02 19.42 21.08
CA PHE A 283 8.30 18.35 22.04
C PHE A 283 9.80 18.11 22.23
N GLN A 284 10.65 18.81 21.48
CA GLN A 284 12.09 18.77 21.59
C GLN A 284 12.60 20.12 22.08
N LYS A 285 13.21 20.14 23.26
CA LYS A 285 13.78 21.36 23.83
C LYS A 285 15.25 21.49 23.44
N GLU A 286 15.65 22.72 23.12
CA GLU A 286 17.04 23.02 22.80
C GLU A 286 17.95 22.70 24.00
N GLY A 287 19.06 22.00 23.74
CA GLY A 287 20.01 21.57 24.77
C GLY A 287 19.61 20.32 25.56
N GLU A 288 18.41 19.76 25.36
CA GLU A 288 18.00 18.50 25.97
C GLU A 288 18.15 17.33 24.96
N PRO A 289 18.50 16.11 25.41
CA PRO A 289 18.46 14.93 24.57
C PRO A 289 17.05 14.71 24.00
N ALA A 290 16.96 14.41 22.70
CA ALA A 290 15.68 14.09 22.08
C ALA A 290 15.06 12.86 22.76
N ALA A 291 13.83 13.00 23.26
CA ALA A 291 13.08 11.86 23.74
C ALA A 291 12.81 10.91 22.56
N GLU A 292 12.93 9.60 22.79
CA GLU A 292 12.66 8.60 21.77
C GLU A 292 11.24 8.78 21.21
N GLY A 293 11.13 8.89 19.89
CA GLY A 293 9.86 9.08 19.19
C GLY A 293 9.35 10.52 19.14
N SER A 294 10.02 11.49 19.79
CA SER A 294 9.65 12.91 19.70
C SER A 294 9.69 13.46 18.27
N GLN A 295 10.50 12.88 17.39
CA GLN A 295 10.56 13.24 15.96
C GLN A 295 9.21 13.05 15.25
N TYR A 296 8.36 12.12 15.72
CA TYR A 296 7.03 11.89 15.15
C TYR A 296 6.01 12.96 15.54
N GLY A 297 6.36 13.86 16.47
CA GLY A 297 5.57 15.06 16.79
C GLY A 297 5.97 16.30 15.99
N ALA A 298 7.05 16.24 15.19
CA ALA A 298 7.50 17.37 14.39
C ALA A 298 6.49 17.71 13.27
N ARG A 299 6.30 18.99 12.99
CA ARG A 299 5.28 19.49 12.04
C ARG A 299 5.90 20.36 10.97
N LEU A 300 5.37 20.26 9.75
CA LEU A 300 5.77 21.10 8.63
C LEU A 300 5.38 22.56 8.90
N VAL A 301 6.33 23.50 8.80
CA VAL A 301 6.08 24.94 9.01
C VAL A 301 6.18 25.76 7.71
N SER A 302 6.77 25.20 6.67
CA SER A 302 6.83 25.76 5.32
C SER A 302 6.82 24.63 4.29
N VAL A 303 6.28 24.91 3.09
CA VAL A 303 6.40 24.00 1.94
C VAL A 303 7.79 24.04 1.30
N LYS A 304 8.65 24.95 1.76
CA LYS A 304 10.02 25.12 1.26
C LYS A 304 10.99 24.24 2.04
N GLU A 305 12.14 23.98 1.43
CA GLU A 305 13.26 23.31 2.07
C GLU A 305 13.81 24.08 3.28
N ASN A 306 14.44 23.35 4.18
CA ASN A 306 15.16 23.91 5.32
C ASN A 306 16.51 24.53 4.94
N ASN A 307 17.19 25.06 5.95
CA ASN A 307 18.49 25.72 5.83
C ASN A 307 19.64 24.81 5.37
N LYS A 308 19.48 23.47 5.32
CA LYS A 308 20.50 22.57 4.76
C LYS A 308 20.59 22.69 3.24
N PHE A 309 19.50 23.08 2.58
CA PHE A 309 19.38 23.17 1.12
C PHE A 309 19.20 24.61 0.61
N ARG A 310 19.10 25.59 1.52
CA ARG A 310 18.94 27.01 1.20
C ARG A 310 19.82 27.89 2.08
N ARG A 311 20.58 28.80 1.46
CA ARG A 311 21.30 29.85 2.20
C ARG A 311 20.32 30.88 2.76
N THR A 312 20.37 31.14 4.06
CA THR A 312 19.74 32.31 4.67
C THR A 312 20.65 33.52 4.52
N THR A 313 20.07 34.72 4.48
CA THR A 313 20.81 35.99 4.28
C THR A 313 21.75 36.34 5.44
N ASP A 314 21.60 35.67 6.61
CA ASP A 314 22.11 36.17 7.89
C ASP A 314 23.14 35.26 8.59
N GLY A 315 23.92 34.44 7.87
CA GLY A 315 25.22 33.99 8.44
C GLY A 315 25.80 32.65 8.00
N ALA A 316 27.14 32.63 8.05
CA ALA A 316 28.13 31.63 7.70
C ALA A 316 28.37 31.38 6.19
N PRO A 317 29.65 31.39 5.73
CA PRO A 317 30.03 30.90 4.43
C PRO A 317 29.94 29.37 4.45
N ASN A 318 28.71 28.84 4.32
CA ASN A 318 28.56 27.43 4.01
C ASN A 318 28.89 27.23 2.53
N ASN A 319 29.77 26.28 2.24
CA ASN A 319 30.03 25.77 0.87
C ASN A 319 28.81 25.01 0.29
N GLY A 320 27.63 25.14 0.90
CA GLY A 320 26.39 24.54 0.46
C GLY A 320 25.77 25.29 -0.73
N PRO A 321 24.79 24.67 -1.40
CA PRO A 321 24.12 25.27 -2.53
C PRO A 321 23.36 26.54 -2.13
N THR A 322 23.23 27.46 -3.08
CA THR A 322 22.49 28.71 -2.94
C THR A 322 20.98 28.47 -2.78
N SER A 323 20.45 27.48 -3.49
CA SER A 323 19.05 27.03 -3.43
C SER A 323 18.93 25.53 -3.71
N LEU A 324 17.76 24.94 -3.41
CA LEU A 324 17.44 23.57 -3.81
C LEU A 324 17.47 23.41 -5.34
N GLU A 325 16.95 24.40 -6.07
CA GLU A 325 16.99 24.42 -7.54
C GLU A 325 18.41 24.29 -8.11
N ASP A 326 19.35 25.12 -7.61
CA ASP A 326 20.74 25.11 -8.08
C ASP A 326 21.41 23.77 -7.78
N PHE A 327 21.16 23.23 -6.58
CA PHE A 327 21.66 21.93 -6.15
C PHE A 327 21.17 20.81 -7.07
N VAL A 328 19.84 20.69 -7.25
CA VAL A 328 19.21 19.63 -8.05
C VAL A 328 19.67 19.73 -9.50
N SER A 329 19.75 20.93 -10.05
CA SER A 329 20.23 21.17 -11.42
C SER A 329 21.67 20.72 -11.60
N ASN A 330 22.54 21.03 -10.64
CA ASN A 330 23.95 20.62 -10.67
C ASN A 330 24.08 19.09 -10.63
N ILE A 331 23.46 18.40 -9.66
CA ILE A 331 23.60 16.95 -9.54
C ILE A 331 23.01 16.21 -10.75
N LYS A 332 21.93 16.74 -11.34
CA LYS A 332 21.37 16.21 -12.60
C LYS A 332 22.37 16.29 -13.73
N GLN A 333 23.00 17.46 -13.93
CA GLN A 333 23.99 17.66 -14.98
C GLN A 333 25.26 16.84 -14.75
N THR A 334 25.80 16.86 -13.53
CA THR A 334 27.09 16.27 -13.16
C THR A 334 27.05 14.74 -13.17
N TYR A 335 25.97 14.14 -12.65
CA TYR A 335 25.84 12.68 -12.51
C TYR A 335 24.92 12.05 -13.57
N GLY A 336 24.31 12.88 -14.42
CA GLY A 336 23.39 12.44 -15.47
C GLY A 336 22.15 11.74 -14.90
N LEU A 337 21.61 12.27 -13.80
CA LEU A 337 20.34 11.81 -13.22
C LEU A 337 19.19 12.16 -14.16
N ARG A 338 18.24 11.24 -14.33
CA ARG A 338 17.00 11.47 -15.10
C ARG A 338 15.88 11.99 -14.21
N TYR A 339 15.80 11.47 -12.99
CA TYR A 339 14.74 11.79 -12.04
C TYR A 339 15.34 12.11 -10.68
N VAL A 340 14.84 13.17 -10.05
CA VAL A 340 15.07 13.52 -8.64
C VAL A 340 13.71 13.70 -7.98
N TYR A 341 13.38 12.81 -7.04
CA TYR A 341 12.17 12.90 -6.23
C TYR A 341 12.52 13.35 -4.82
N VAL A 342 11.52 13.85 -4.10
CA VAL A 342 11.63 14.14 -2.66
C VAL A 342 10.55 13.41 -1.87
N TRP A 343 10.83 13.12 -0.60
CA TRP A 343 9.86 12.53 0.33
C TRP A 343 9.01 13.59 1.02
N HIS A 344 7.74 13.31 1.27
CA HIS A 344 6.93 13.98 2.29
C HIS A 344 5.88 13.03 2.85
N ALA A 345 5.40 13.27 4.08
CA ALA A 345 4.24 12.57 4.59
C ALA A 345 2.96 13.09 3.92
N LEU A 346 1.90 12.28 3.87
CA LEU A 346 0.60 12.69 3.34
C LEU A 346 0.07 13.93 4.06
N MET A 347 0.25 14.01 5.39
CA MET A 347 -0.09 15.20 6.19
C MET A 347 1.06 16.23 6.27
N GLY A 348 1.93 16.27 5.26
CA GLY A 348 3.08 17.20 5.18
C GLY A 348 4.34 16.69 5.88
N TYR A 349 4.25 16.36 7.17
CA TYR A 349 5.33 15.71 7.92
C TYR A 349 4.74 14.71 8.93
N TRP A 350 5.57 14.00 9.71
CA TRP A 350 5.13 12.97 10.65
C TRP A 350 4.02 13.45 11.61
N GLY A 351 4.20 14.61 12.26
CA GLY A 351 3.22 15.22 13.15
C GLY A 351 2.20 16.12 12.44
N GLY A 352 2.15 16.10 11.11
CA GLY A 352 1.24 16.91 10.31
C GLY A 352 1.78 18.28 9.89
N VAL A 353 0.87 19.19 9.54
CA VAL A 353 1.15 20.59 9.21
C VAL A 353 0.90 21.49 10.42
N SER A 354 1.85 22.36 10.73
CA SER A 354 1.76 23.30 11.86
C SER A 354 0.55 24.24 11.69
N PRO A 355 -0.38 24.31 12.67
CA PRO A 355 -1.56 25.16 12.59
C PRO A 355 -1.24 26.65 12.76
N ASP A 356 -0.15 26.97 13.47
CA ASP A 356 0.15 28.33 13.92
C ASP A 356 1.26 29.01 13.10
N ALA A 357 1.98 28.28 12.26
CA ALA A 357 3.03 28.86 11.42
C ALA A 357 2.43 29.75 10.31
N ALA A 358 3.07 30.90 10.06
CA ALA A 358 2.54 31.94 9.17
C ALA A 358 2.31 31.45 7.73
N GLU A 359 3.18 30.59 7.20
CA GLU A 359 3.08 30.08 5.83
C GLU A 359 2.03 28.97 5.67
N THR A 360 1.71 28.25 6.75
CA THR A 360 0.80 27.08 6.72
C THR A 360 -0.59 27.38 7.26
N LYS A 361 -0.79 28.50 7.96
CA LYS A 361 -2.09 28.90 8.56
C LYS A 361 -3.25 28.91 7.55
N LYS A 362 -2.98 29.19 6.27
CA LYS A 362 -3.99 29.18 5.19
C LYS A 362 -4.63 27.82 4.94
N TYR A 363 -3.98 26.73 5.34
CA TYR A 363 -4.51 25.36 5.18
C TYR A 363 -5.46 24.94 6.31
N ASN A 364 -5.65 25.82 7.31
CA ASN A 364 -6.59 25.60 8.42
C ASN A 364 -6.39 24.25 9.12
N SER A 365 -5.13 23.82 9.30
CA SER A 365 -4.87 22.53 9.95
C SER A 365 -5.32 22.55 11.40
N LYS A 366 -5.78 21.38 11.88
CA LYS A 366 -6.23 21.19 13.26
C LYS A 366 -5.54 19.99 13.86
N LEU A 367 -5.23 20.10 15.14
CA LEU A 367 -4.66 18.97 15.88
C LEU A 367 -5.75 17.92 16.09
N VAL A 368 -5.52 16.74 15.56
CA VAL A 368 -6.36 15.55 15.76
C VAL A 368 -5.52 14.45 16.38
N TYR A 369 -6.15 13.61 17.18
CA TYR A 369 -5.48 12.52 17.89
C TYR A 369 -5.93 11.20 17.26
N PRO A 370 -5.01 10.47 16.59
CA PRO A 370 -5.30 9.17 16.00
C PRO A 370 -6.02 8.23 16.97
N VAL A 371 -7.00 7.48 16.44
CA VAL A 371 -7.68 6.39 17.15
C VAL A 371 -7.55 5.13 16.31
N GLN A 372 -6.80 4.15 16.83
CA GLN A 372 -6.61 2.87 16.15
C GLN A 372 -7.81 1.94 16.33
N SER A 373 -8.17 1.20 15.27
CA SER A 373 -9.23 0.20 15.36
C SER A 373 -8.78 -1.03 16.17
N PRO A 374 -9.73 -1.85 16.69
CA PRO A 374 -9.38 -3.12 17.33
C PRO A 374 -8.53 -4.04 16.44
N GLY A 375 -8.72 -3.98 15.11
CA GLY A 375 -7.91 -4.73 14.15
C GLY A 375 -6.44 -4.30 14.19
N ASN A 376 -6.17 -3.00 14.16
CA ASN A 376 -4.80 -2.46 14.24
C ASN A 376 -4.10 -2.83 15.56
N LEU A 377 -4.86 -2.83 16.66
CA LEU A 377 -4.33 -3.13 18.00
C LEU A 377 -4.17 -4.63 18.28
N SER A 378 -4.60 -5.51 17.36
CA SER A 378 -4.58 -6.97 17.55
C SER A 378 -3.20 -7.61 17.38
N HIS A 379 -2.22 -6.86 16.84
CA HIS A 379 -0.87 -7.34 16.54
C HIS A 379 0.20 -6.51 17.25
N SER A 380 1.25 -6.08 16.55
CA SER A 380 2.35 -5.31 17.12
C SER A 380 2.00 -3.82 17.13
N ARG A 381 2.08 -3.18 18.30
CA ARG A 381 2.05 -1.70 18.37
C ARG A 381 3.27 -1.12 17.67
N ASP A 382 3.08 0.05 17.07
CA ASP A 382 4.12 0.78 16.39
C ASP A 382 4.45 2.05 17.17
N LEU A 383 5.73 2.26 17.51
CA LEU A 383 6.17 3.43 18.27
C LEU A 383 5.75 4.73 17.58
N THR A 384 5.79 4.78 16.24
CA THR A 384 5.38 5.94 15.46
C THR A 384 3.91 6.29 15.74
N MET A 385 3.04 5.29 15.74
CA MET A 385 1.61 5.49 16.06
C MET A 385 1.40 5.92 17.50
N ASP A 386 2.08 5.28 18.45
CA ASP A 386 1.99 5.64 19.87
C ASP A 386 2.41 7.11 20.09
N CYS A 387 3.44 7.56 19.38
CA CYS A 387 3.87 8.95 19.40
C CYS A 387 2.88 9.90 18.73
N MET A 388 2.29 9.53 17.58
CA MET A 388 1.25 10.35 16.93
C MET A 388 -0.03 10.44 17.76
N GLU A 389 -0.44 9.36 18.45
CA GLU A 389 -1.54 9.35 19.42
C GLU A 389 -1.27 10.30 20.59
N LYS A 390 -0.01 10.36 21.04
CA LYS A 390 0.41 11.21 22.16
C LYS A 390 0.53 12.68 21.77
N TYR A 391 1.17 12.96 20.65
CA TYR A 391 1.55 14.31 20.23
C TYR A 391 0.49 14.98 19.36
N GLY A 392 -0.39 14.20 18.74
CA GLY A 392 -1.41 14.65 17.80
C GLY A 392 -0.83 15.02 16.43
N VAL A 393 -1.65 14.85 15.40
CA VAL A 393 -1.34 15.14 14.00
C VAL A 393 -2.04 16.43 13.58
N GLY A 394 -1.30 17.40 13.03
CA GLY A 394 -1.85 18.60 12.41
C GLY A 394 -2.48 18.26 11.07
N MET A 395 -3.72 17.81 11.07
CA MET A 395 -4.45 17.42 9.86
C MET A 395 -4.88 18.68 9.11
N VAL A 396 -4.45 18.79 7.86
CA VAL A 396 -4.92 19.84 6.93
C VAL A 396 -6.45 19.74 6.80
N ASP A 397 -7.14 20.88 6.75
CA ASP A 397 -8.58 20.88 6.50
C ASP A 397 -8.86 20.10 5.20
N PRO A 398 -9.72 19.07 5.20
CA PRO A 398 -10.01 18.30 4.00
C PRO A 398 -10.50 19.12 2.81
N ASP A 399 -11.07 20.33 3.02
CA ASP A 399 -11.46 21.26 1.93
C ASP A 399 -10.25 22.05 1.36
N LYS A 400 -9.11 22.02 2.06
CA LYS A 400 -7.85 22.67 1.72
C LYS A 400 -6.75 21.70 1.31
N ALA A 401 -7.02 20.39 1.28
CA ALA A 401 -6.05 19.38 0.89
C ALA A 401 -5.44 19.64 -0.50
N PHE A 402 -6.27 20.02 -1.49
CA PHE A 402 -5.77 20.33 -2.83
C PHE A 402 -4.87 21.58 -2.82
N ASP A 403 -5.29 22.66 -2.15
CA ASP A 403 -4.49 23.89 -2.04
C ASP A 403 -3.11 23.57 -1.43
N PHE A 404 -3.08 22.76 -0.36
CA PHE A 404 -1.83 22.31 0.28
C PHE A 404 -0.91 21.54 -0.67
N TYR A 405 -1.43 20.48 -1.32
CA TYR A 405 -0.61 19.69 -2.23
C TYR A 405 -0.20 20.47 -3.46
N ASP A 406 -1.05 21.34 -3.98
CA ASP A 406 -0.76 22.15 -5.16
C ASP A 406 0.33 23.18 -4.87
N ASP A 407 0.27 23.86 -3.71
CA ASP A 407 1.31 24.78 -3.27
C ASP A 407 2.66 24.05 -3.06
N LEU A 408 2.65 22.89 -2.39
CA LEU A 408 3.85 22.08 -2.17
C LEU A 408 4.45 21.59 -3.50
N HIS A 409 3.64 20.96 -4.36
CA HIS A 409 4.14 20.37 -5.60
C HIS A 409 4.51 21.43 -6.64
N SER A 410 3.78 22.54 -6.74
CA SER A 410 4.15 23.68 -7.60
C SER A 410 5.50 24.25 -7.18
N TYR A 411 5.73 24.39 -5.86
CA TYR A 411 7.02 24.81 -5.34
C TYR A 411 8.12 23.81 -5.71
N LEU A 412 7.95 22.53 -5.41
CA LEU A 412 8.93 21.49 -5.73
C LEU A 412 9.28 21.44 -7.23
N ARG A 413 8.26 21.56 -8.10
CA ARG A 413 8.45 21.62 -9.54
C ARG A 413 9.31 22.81 -9.96
N SER A 414 9.14 23.97 -9.31
CA SER A 414 10.01 25.14 -9.52
C SER A 414 11.45 24.91 -9.06
N GLN A 415 11.69 23.97 -8.14
CA GLN A 415 13.04 23.59 -7.68
C GLN A 415 13.66 22.45 -8.50
N ASN A 416 13.14 22.20 -9.71
CA ASN A 416 13.56 21.12 -10.60
C ASN A 416 13.39 19.70 -10.02
N ILE A 417 12.47 19.50 -9.08
CA ILE A 417 12.04 18.16 -8.64
C ILE A 417 11.08 17.55 -9.66
N ASP A 418 11.24 16.26 -9.94
CA ASP A 418 10.47 15.55 -10.98
C ASP A 418 9.27 14.78 -10.43
N GLY A 419 9.23 14.53 -9.12
CA GLY A 419 8.17 13.77 -8.47
C GLY A 419 8.34 13.64 -6.97
N VAL A 420 7.47 12.87 -6.34
CA VAL A 420 7.42 12.73 -4.87
C VAL A 420 7.28 11.29 -4.41
N LYS A 421 7.83 10.96 -3.25
CA LYS A 421 7.44 9.81 -2.43
C LYS A 421 6.54 10.32 -1.32
N VAL A 422 5.29 9.84 -1.30
CA VAL A 422 4.29 10.24 -0.30
C VAL A 422 4.12 9.12 0.70
N ASP A 423 4.38 9.42 1.97
CA ASP A 423 4.46 8.43 3.03
C ASP A 423 3.39 8.63 4.11
N VAL A 424 3.35 7.74 5.11
CA VAL A 424 2.42 7.80 6.25
C VAL A 424 0.95 7.83 5.81
N GLN A 425 0.62 7.22 4.66
CA GLN A 425 -0.69 7.40 4.03
C GLN A 425 -1.82 6.71 4.81
N ASN A 426 -1.55 5.56 5.42
CA ASN A 426 -2.54 4.84 6.22
C ASN A 426 -2.99 5.60 7.48
N ILE A 427 -2.37 6.74 7.86
CA ILE A 427 -2.81 7.54 9.02
C ILE A 427 -4.29 7.95 8.92
N LEU A 428 -4.78 8.15 7.70
CA LEU A 428 -6.17 8.53 7.41
C LEU A 428 -7.18 7.59 8.05
N GLU A 429 -6.84 6.31 8.24
CA GLU A 429 -7.75 5.34 8.86
C GLU A 429 -8.03 5.59 10.35
N THR A 430 -7.16 6.37 10.99
CA THR A 430 -7.20 6.65 12.43
C THR A 430 -7.73 8.05 12.75
N ILE A 431 -7.86 8.91 11.75
CA ILE A 431 -8.29 10.31 11.90
C ILE A 431 -9.58 10.62 11.09
N GLY A 432 -10.29 9.58 10.64
CA GLY A 432 -11.52 9.68 9.82
C GLY A 432 -12.77 10.12 10.58
N THR A 433 -12.78 10.10 11.91
CA THR A 433 -13.92 10.48 12.74
C THR A 433 -14.37 11.92 12.44
N SER A 434 -15.68 12.14 12.29
CA SER A 434 -16.29 13.42 11.90
C SER A 434 -16.02 13.86 10.45
N HIS A 435 -15.41 12.98 9.64
CA HIS A 435 -15.14 13.22 8.22
C HIS A 435 -15.78 12.16 7.30
N GLY A 436 -16.76 11.41 7.83
CA GLY A 436 -17.45 10.34 7.11
C GLY A 436 -16.70 9.02 7.11
N GLY A 437 -15.74 8.86 8.03
CA GLY A 437 -14.94 7.65 8.17
C GLY A 437 -13.71 7.60 7.28
N ARG A 438 -12.95 6.52 7.45
CA ARG A 438 -11.64 6.31 6.81
C ARG A 438 -11.72 6.33 5.29
N VAL A 439 -12.77 5.73 4.73
CA VAL A 439 -12.90 5.57 3.27
C VAL A 439 -13.18 6.92 2.61
N SER A 440 -14.11 7.69 3.16
CA SER A 440 -14.44 9.04 2.69
C SER A 440 -13.24 9.99 2.82
N LEU A 441 -12.60 10.02 3.99
CA LEU A 441 -11.44 10.88 4.21
C LEU A 441 -10.27 10.51 3.28
N ALA A 442 -9.98 9.21 3.13
CA ALA A 442 -8.94 8.74 2.23
C ALA A 442 -9.23 9.11 0.77
N HIS A 443 -10.48 8.96 0.32
CA HIS A 443 -10.88 9.38 -1.02
C HIS A 443 -10.58 10.86 -1.27
N ARG A 444 -10.99 11.74 -0.35
CA ARG A 444 -10.78 13.20 -0.48
C ARG A 444 -9.30 13.58 -0.55
N PHE A 445 -8.47 13.02 0.32
CA PHE A 445 -7.03 13.31 0.33
C PHE A 445 -6.31 12.71 -0.86
N HIS A 446 -6.65 11.49 -1.28
CA HIS A 446 -6.06 10.88 -2.48
C HIS A 446 -6.48 11.62 -3.75
N GLU A 447 -7.74 12.01 -3.90
CA GLU A 447 -8.21 12.82 -5.04
C GLU A 447 -7.47 14.15 -5.13
N ALA A 448 -7.34 14.86 -4.01
CA ALA A 448 -6.58 16.10 -3.92
C ALA A 448 -5.10 15.91 -4.30
N LEU A 449 -4.49 14.82 -3.80
CA LEU A 449 -3.10 14.47 -4.10
C LEU A 449 -2.92 14.16 -5.58
N GLU A 450 -3.72 13.26 -6.14
CA GLU A 450 -3.68 12.84 -7.55
C GLU A 450 -3.89 14.03 -8.48
N LYS A 451 -4.84 14.92 -8.17
CA LYS A 451 -5.08 16.16 -8.92
C LYS A 451 -3.86 17.07 -8.91
N SER A 452 -3.17 17.21 -7.77
CA SER A 452 -1.93 17.98 -7.69
C SER A 452 -0.78 17.32 -8.46
N ILE A 453 -0.62 15.99 -8.37
CA ILE A 453 0.38 15.23 -9.14
C ILE A 453 0.17 15.45 -10.64
N ALA A 454 -1.05 15.26 -11.13
CA ALA A 454 -1.38 15.41 -12.55
C ALA A 454 -1.16 16.84 -13.06
N LYS A 455 -1.33 17.85 -12.20
CA LYS A 455 -1.10 19.25 -12.54
C LYS A 455 0.40 19.60 -12.59
N ASN A 456 1.20 19.10 -11.65
CA ASN A 456 2.55 19.60 -11.40
C ASN A 456 3.67 18.72 -11.93
N PHE A 457 3.46 17.40 -12.05
CA PHE A 457 4.49 16.45 -12.46
C PHE A 457 4.09 15.69 -13.74
N GLN A 458 5.08 15.41 -14.58
CA GLN A 458 4.90 14.62 -15.79
C GLN A 458 4.83 13.12 -15.45
N ASP A 459 4.23 12.32 -16.33
CA ASP A 459 4.24 10.85 -16.29
C ASP A 459 3.79 10.21 -14.97
N ASN A 460 2.96 10.94 -14.20
CA ASN A 460 2.45 10.47 -12.93
C ASN A 460 3.56 10.08 -11.93
N SER A 461 4.44 11.06 -11.66
CA SER A 461 5.66 10.88 -10.89
C SER A 461 5.43 10.87 -9.37
N ILE A 462 4.76 9.82 -8.88
CA ILE A 462 4.51 9.58 -7.44
C ILE A 462 4.89 8.16 -7.04
N ILE A 463 5.49 8.00 -5.86
CA ILE A 463 5.66 6.73 -5.15
C ILE A 463 4.82 6.78 -3.89
N CYS A 464 3.96 5.77 -3.67
CA CYS A 464 3.15 5.67 -2.47
C CYS A 464 3.79 4.72 -1.46
N CYS A 465 4.03 5.21 -0.24
CA CYS A 465 4.64 4.49 0.87
C CYS A 465 3.69 4.47 2.09
N MET A 466 3.82 3.44 2.94
CA MET A 466 2.92 3.17 4.08
C MET A 466 1.43 3.24 3.70
N ALA A 467 1.11 2.78 2.49
CA ALA A 467 -0.22 2.83 1.86
C ALA A 467 -0.83 1.43 1.71
N GLN A 468 -0.41 0.47 2.54
CA GLN A 468 -0.79 -0.93 2.37
C GLN A 468 -2.21 -1.26 2.85
N SER A 469 -3.05 -0.28 3.22
CA SER A 469 -4.45 -0.56 3.54
C SER A 469 -5.29 -0.70 2.27
N THR A 470 -6.33 -1.53 2.32
CA THR A 470 -7.29 -1.65 1.21
C THR A 470 -8.03 -0.34 0.91
N ASP A 471 -8.12 0.61 1.86
CA ASP A 471 -8.65 1.96 1.60
C ASP A 471 -7.81 2.70 0.55
N SER A 472 -6.49 2.53 0.62
CA SER A 472 -5.54 3.09 -0.33
C SER A 472 -5.55 2.36 -1.67
N ILE A 473 -5.71 1.04 -1.66
CA ILE A 473 -5.68 0.22 -2.88
C ILE A 473 -6.94 0.46 -3.75
N TYR A 474 -8.13 0.46 -3.16
CA TYR A 474 -9.39 0.43 -3.94
C TYR A 474 -10.00 1.81 -4.26
N ARG A 475 -9.42 2.93 -3.78
CA ARG A 475 -9.97 4.29 -4.01
C ARG A 475 -9.07 5.22 -4.83
N ARG A 476 -8.01 4.71 -5.45
CA ARG A 476 -7.05 5.54 -6.21
C ARG A 476 -7.21 5.42 -7.71
N GLY A 477 -7.25 6.53 -8.43
CA GLY A 477 -7.17 6.54 -9.90
C GLY A 477 -5.78 6.15 -10.41
N ILE A 478 -4.76 6.21 -9.54
CA ILE A 478 -3.35 6.25 -9.91
C ILE A 478 -2.48 5.44 -8.93
N GLN A 479 -1.59 4.54 -9.41
CA GLN A 479 -0.66 3.81 -8.51
C GLN A 479 0.78 3.64 -9.04
N VAL A 480 1.76 4.02 -8.19
CA VAL A 480 2.97 3.22 -7.92
C VAL A 480 2.97 2.87 -6.46
N GLU A 481 2.78 1.60 -6.14
CA GLU A 481 3.17 1.08 -4.83
C GLU A 481 4.58 0.51 -4.95
N GLN A 482 5.53 1.11 -4.25
CA GLN A 482 6.80 0.46 -3.96
C GLN A 482 6.81 0.17 -2.46
N CYS A 483 6.78 -1.12 -2.12
CA CYS A 483 7.25 -1.55 -0.81
C CYS A 483 8.77 -1.38 -0.82
N PHE A 484 9.28 -0.46 -0.02
CA PHE A 484 10.68 -0.48 0.41
C PHE A 484 10.79 -1.22 1.73
#